data_AF-A0A1Q5CSE9-F1
#
_entry.id   AF-A0A1Q5CSE9-F1
#
_cell.length_a   1.000
_cell.length_b   1.000
_cell.length_c   1.000
_cell.angle_alpha   90.00
_cell.angle_beta   90.00
_cell.angle_gamma   90.00
#
_symmetry.space_group_name_H-M   'P 1'
#
loop_
_entity.id
_entity.type
_entity.pdbx_description
1 polymer ?
#
loop_
_entity_poly.entity_id
_entity_poly.type
_entity_poly.pdbx_seq_one_letter_code
_entity_poly.pdbx_strand_id
1 'polypeptide(L)'
;MAPSLRDVSFSGRGFPVTETAATRQLESIPQTVVTGFEWGIESKDLWEIERRLSLVDLELQGFAYEGATMAAVIRDAMPGRGGRTAELLQGAGRRHIFLNYIGIGFAMAKLPRPLWKKLMPQELDGAEFYPPMSWLAVDGYGFDRAYFDPARWVDGQRPDTPYAWDGHPDYFQRAVDQGIGRALWFIHGAHVEHVCAAVRRFASERRPDLWAGVGLAATFAGCSTAAELATLRAEAGELRGHVAQGSVFAAKARHFSATVPEHTRTALHALAGITVEAAAALADDAAPAPDGAGGVPTYEIWRRAVRGQLLVNAL
;
A
#
# COMPACT_ATOMS: atom_id res chain seq x y z
N MET A 1 11.28 18.38 -8.50
CA MET A 1 10.12 19.16 -8.04
C MET A 1 9.06 18.18 -7.57
N ALA A 2 8.33 18.51 -6.49
CA ALA A 2 7.14 17.74 -6.12
C ALA A 2 6.14 17.74 -7.29
N PRO A 3 5.41 16.64 -7.54
CA PRO A 3 4.29 16.68 -8.47
C PRO A 3 3.25 17.68 -7.96
N SER A 4 2.65 18.48 -8.84
CA SER A 4 1.59 19.39 -8.43
C SER A 4 0.34 18.61 -8.01
N LEU A 5 -0.55 19.22 -7.22
CA LEU A 5 -1.85 18.60 -6.88
C LEU A 5 -2.66 18.23 -8.14
N ARG A 6 -2.50 19.00 -9.23
CA ARG A 6 -3.11 18.68 -10.52
C ARG A 6 -2.54 17.39 -11.11
N ASP A 7 -1.22 17.17 -11.00
CA ASP A 7 -0.55 15.98 -11.54
C ASP A 7 -0.97 14.68 -10.84
N VAL A 8 -1.57 14.77 -9.65
CA VAL A 8 -2.09 13.62 -8.90
C VAL A 8 -3.61 13.53 -8.88
N SER A 9 -4.33 14.55 -9.35
CA SER A 9 -5.80 14.54 -9.46
C SER A 9 -6.29 13.56 -10.52
N PHE A 10 -7.45 12.93 -10.32
CA PHE A 10 -8.05 12.00 -11.28
C PHE A 10 -8.29 12.67 -12.63
N SER A 11 -8.74 13.93 -12.64
CA SER A 11 -8.91 14.70 -13.87
C SER A 11 -7.58 14.99 -14.58
N GLY A 12 -6.54 15.39 -13.84
CA GLY A 12 -5.20 15.63 -14.40
C GLY A 12 -4.52 14.36 -14.89
N ARG A 13 -4.84 13.21 -14.29
CA ARG A 13 -4.39 11.88 -14.74
C ARG A 13 -5.21 11.34 -15.91
N GLY A 14 -6.35 11.96 -16.25
CA GLY A 14 -7.27 11.47 -17.28
C GLY A 14 -7.95 10.15 -16.89
N PHE A 15 -8.12 9.88 -15.60
CA PHE A 15 -8.80 8.69 -15.13
C PHE A 15 -10.30 8.72 -15.47
N PRO A 16 -10.93 7.59 -15.80
CA PRO A 16 -12.34 7.51 -16.18
C PRO A 16 -13.27 7.59 -14.95
N VAL A 17 -13.15 8.66 -14.16
CA VAL A 17 -13.87 8.85 -12.90
C VAL A 17 -14.84 10.03 -13.03
N THR A 18 -16.09 9.81 -12.65
CA THR A 18 -17.08 10.88 -12.51
C THR A 18 -17.00 11.48 -11.11
N GLU A 19 -16.98 12.81 -11.01
CA GLU A 19 -16.87 13.48 -9.72
C GLU A 19 -18.14 13.29 -8.87
N THR A 20 -17.95 12.74 -7.67
CA THR A 20 -18.96 12.54 -6.62
C THR A 20 -18.34 12.88 -5.26
N ALA A 21 -19.13 12.87 -4.18
CA ALA A 21 -18.57 13.03 -2.84
C ALA A 21 -17.55 11.93 -2.49
N ALA A 22 -17.84 10.67 -2.84
CA ALA A 22 -16.96 9.54 -2.60
C ALA A 22 -15.65 9.64 -3.41
N THR A 23 -15.72 10.04 -4.68
CA THR A 23 -14.51 10.15 -5.49
C THR A 23 -13.67 11.38 -5.12
N ARG A 24 -14.27 12.47 -4.64
CA ARG A 24 -13.53 13.59 -4.03
C ARG A 24 -12.80 13.16 -2.75
N GLN A 25 -13.46 12.36 -1.91
CA GLN A 25 -12.80 11.76 -0.73
C GLN A 25 -11.64 10.85 -1.15
N LEU A 26 -11.84 10.00 -2.16
CA LEU A 26 -10.77 9.13 -2.67
C LEU A 26 -9.61 9.94 -3.27
N GLU A 27 -9.89 11.03 -3.98
CA GLU A 27 -8.87 11.92 -4.57
C GLU A 27 -8.11 12.73 -3.51
N SER A 28 -8.70 12.98 -2.34
CA SER A 28 -8.00 13.65 -1.24
C SER A 28 -6.80 12.86 -0.71
N ILE A 29 -6.80 11.53 -0.89
CA ILE A 29 -5.71 10.65 -0.45
C ILE A 29 -4.40 10.96 -1.17
N PRO A 30 -4.29 10.86 -2.52
CA PRO A 30 -3.05 11.21 -3.21
C PRO A 30 -2.66 12.69 -3.01
N GLN A 31 -3.62 13.61 -2.85
CA GLN A 31 -3.33 15.00 -2.49
C GLN A 31 -2.67 15.14 -1.11
N THR A 32 -3.11 14.33 -0.14
CA THR A 32 -2.51 14.26 1.20
C THR A 32 -1.10 13.71 1.15
N VAL A 33 -0.85 12.68 0.32
CA VAL A 33 0.52 12.17 0.08
C VAL A 33 1.42 13.28 -0.47
N VAL A 34 0.96 14.05 -1.45
CA VAL A 34 1.73 15.20 -1.98
C VAL A 34 2.00 16.24 -0.91
N THR A 35 1.00 16.58 -0.09
CA THR A 35 1.13 17.53 1.02
C THR A 35 2.22 17.06 2.01
N GLY A 36 2.18 15.79 2.42
CA GLY A 36 3.20 15.21 3.30
C GLY A 36 4.60 15.20 2.68
N PHE A 37 4.69 14.92 1.37
CA PHE A 37 5.93 14.98 0.62
C PHE A 37 6.52 16.39 0.58
N GLU A 38 5.72 17.41 0.25
CA GLU A 38 6.15 18.81 0.23
C GLU A 38 6.67 19.24 1.59
N TRP A 39 5.93 18.96 2.66
CA TRP A 39 6.38 19.27 4.02
C TRP A 39 7.66 18.52 4.41
N GLY A 40 7.81 17.26 4.01
CA GLY A 40 9.03 16.49 4.26
C GLY A 40 10.27 17.01 3.49
N ILE A 41 10.06 17.59 2.31
CA ILE A 41 11.13 18.22 1.50
C ILE A 41 11.53 19.58 2.07
N GLU A 42 10.55 20.40 2.45
CA GLU A 42 10.77 21.78 2.91
C GLU A 42 11.34 21.86 4.34
N SER A 43 10.92 20.96 5.22
CA SER A 43 11.24 21.06 6.65
C SER A 43 12.70 20.74 6.94
N LYS A 44 13.26 21.50 7.88
CA LYS A 44 14.69 21.39 8.25
C LYS A 44 14.96 20.20 9.15
N ASP A 45 14.06 19.94 10.09
CA ASP A 45 14.15 18.89 11.10
C ASP A 45 12.82 18.11 11.22
N LEU A 46 12.87 16.98 11.94
CA LEU A 46 11.73 16.09 12.13
C LEU A 46 10.67 16.68 13.07
N TRP A 47 11.06 17.57 13.98
CA TRP A 47 10.10 18.21 14.88
C TRP A 47 9.11 19.07 14.09
N GLU A 48 9.60 19.83 13.10
CA GLU A 48 8.75 20.62 12.21
C GLU A 48 7.83 19.71 11.37
N ILE A 49 8.35 18.60 10.82
CA ILE A 49 7.56 17.63 10.07
C ILE A 49 6.43 17.07 10.93
N GLU A 50 6.74 16.60 12.15
CA GLU A 50 5.74 16.06 13.09
C GLU A 50 4.64 17.09 13.38
N ARG A 51 5.01 18.36 13.64
CA ARG A 51 4.03 19.42 13.92
C ARG A 51 3.13 19.70 12.73
N ARG A 52 3.69 19.78 11.52
CA ARG A 52 2.89 19.97 10.30
C ARG A 52 1.95 18.79 10.06
N LEU A 53 2.47 17.56 10.14
CA LEU A 53 1.66 16.34 9.94
C LEU A 53 0.60 16.14 11.02
N SER A 54 0.75 16.72 12.21
CA SER A 54 -0.30 16.71 13.25
C SER A 54 -1.53 17.57 12.91
N LEU A 55 -1.44 18.43 11.89
CA LEU A 55 -2.56 19.25 11.40
C LEU A 55 -3.45 18.52 10.39
N VAL A 56 -3.01 17.36 9.89
CA VAL A 56 -3.80 16.54 8.95
C VAL A 56 -4.80 15.72 9.74
N ASP A 57 -6.03 15.60 9.23
CA ASP A 57 -7.06 14.75 9.81
C ASP A 57 -6.53 13.34 10.10
N LEU A 58 -6.87 12.80 11.27
CA LEU A 58 -6.32 11.52 11.76
C LEU A 58 -6.49 10.37 10.75
N GLU A 59 -7.62 10.32 10.05
CA GLU A 59 -7.88 9.28 9.04
C GLU A 59 -6.94 9.36 7.82
N LEU A 60 -6.44 10.56 7.51
CA LEU A 60 -5.57 10.85 6.37
C LEU A 60 -4.09 10.96 6.79
N GLN A 61 -3.81 11.12 8.08
CA GLN A 61 -2.48 11.35 8.61
C GLN A 61 -1.46 10.29 8.18
N GLY A 62 -1.87 9.01 8.09
CA GLY A 62 -1.00 7.95 7.58
C GLY A 62 -0.51 8.20 6.14
N PHE A 63 -1.36 8.74 5.26
CA PHE A 63 -0.98 9.10 3.89
C PHE A 63 -0.05 10.31 3.87
N ALA A 64 -0.19 11.24 4.83
CA ALA A 64 0.75 12.34 4.97
C ALA A 64 2.14 11.83 5.39
N TYR A 65 2.21 10.86 6.31
CA TYR A 65 3.46 10.19 6.68
C TYR A 65 4.08 9.35 5.55
N GLU A 66 3.26 8.75 4.70
CA GLU A 66 3.70 8.07 3.47
C GLU A 66 4.47 9.04 2.54
N GLY A 67 3.91 10.23 2.30
CA GLY A 67 4.58 11.30 1.56
C GLY A 67 5.85 11.82 2.24
N ALA A 68 5.79 12.05 3.55
CA ALA A 68 6.97 12.52 4.30
C ALA A 68 8.10 11.48 4.30
N THR A 69 7.76 10.19 4.33
CA THR A 69 8.73 9.09 4.20
C THR A 69 9.35 9.07 2.80
N MET A 70 8.55 9.22 1.75
CA MET A 70 9.06 9.37 0.38
C MET A 70 10.10 10.52 0.30
N ALA A 71 9.79 11.66 0.91
CA ALA A 71 10.70 12.80 0.97
C ALA A 71 11.99 12.48 1.73
N ALA A 72 11.90 11.84 2.90
CA ALA A 72 13.05 11.44 3.71
C ALA A 72 13.98 10.50 2.94
N VAL A 73 13.44 9.49 2.26
CA VAL A 73 14.20 8.53 1.45
C VAL A 73 14.93 9.21 0.30
N ILE A 74 14.25 10.11 -0.43
CA ILE A 74 14.88 10.88 -1.51
C ILE A 74 16.00 11.76 -0.98
N ARG A 75 15.83 12.36 0.21
CA ARG A 75 16.87 13.19 0.83
C ARG A 75 18.06 12.37 1.31
N ASP A 76 17.84 11.17 1.84
CA ASP A 76 18.90 10.26 2.29
C ASP A 76 19.66 9.64 1.11
N ALA A 77 19.06 9.56 -0.07
CA ALA A 77 19.74 9.15 -1.29
C ALA A 77 20.71 10.21 -1.85
N MET A 78 20.68 11.46 -1.36
CA MET A 78 21.56 12.53 -1.79
C MET A 78 22.92 12.49 -1.06
N PRO A 79 24.03 12.88 -1.72
CA PRO A 79 25.35 12.91 -1.08
C PRO A 79 25.39 13.75 0.21
N GLY A 80 26.04 13.23 1.26
CA GLY A 80 26.24 13.94 2.54
C GLY A 80 24.99 14.05 3.41
N ARG A 81 23.92 13.31 3.09
CA ARG A 81 22.68 13.23 3.85
C ARG A 81 22.40 11.77 4.21
N GLY A 82 21.75 11.55 5.35
CA GLY A 82 21.37 10.22 5.83
C GLY A 82 20.62 10.30 7.16
N GLY A 83 20.05 9.17 7.58
CA GLY A 83 19.43 8.99 8.89
C GLY A 83 17.98 9.47 9.01
N ARG A 84 17.48 10.32 8.11
CA ARG A 84 16.13 10.91 8.25
C ARG A 84 15.03 9.88 8.19
N THR A 85 15.19 8.91 7.29
CA THR A 85 14.23 7.82 7.13
C THR A 85 14.19 6.98 8.40
N ALA A 86 15.36 6.59 8.93
CA ALA A 86 15.46 5.81 10.16
C ALA A 86 14.82 6.57 11.36
N GLU A 87 15.23 7.82 11.57
CA GLU A 87 14.72 8.67 12.65
C GLU A 87 13.20 8.89 12.56
N LEU A 88 12.66 9.14 11.36
CA LEU A 88 11.22 9.29 11.15
C LEU A 88 10.45 7.99 11.50
N LEU A 89 10.95 6.85 11.03
CA LEU A 89 10.30 5.54 11.23
C LEU A 89 10.39 5.04 12.67
N GLN A 90 11.48 5.37 13.38
CA GLN A 90 11.64 5.07 14.81
C GLN A 90 10.85 6.06 15.70
N GLY A 91 10.63 7.29 15.22
CA GLY A 91 9.92 8.36 15.92
C GLY A 91 8.44 8.49 15.50
N ALA A 92 8.06 9.69 15.08
CA ALA A 92 6.65 10.06 14.85
C ALA A 92 5.95 9.23 13.75
N GLY A 93 6.71 8.73 12.78
CA GLY A 93 6.20 7.87 11.72
C GLY A 93 5.91 6.43 12.17
N ARG A 94 6.38 6.01 13.35
CA ARG A 94 6.31 4.61 13.81
C ARG A 94 4.91 4.01 13.72
N ARG A 95 3.87 4.77 14.09
CA ARG A 95 2.46 4.29 14.06
C ARG A 95 1.91 4.06 12.66
N HIS A 96 2.61 4.54 11.63
CA HIS A 96 2.23 4.45 10.23
C HIS A 96 3.19 3.58 9.42
N ILE A 97 3.93 2.67 10.08
CA ILE A 97 5.03 1.89 9.46
C ILE A 97 4.65 1.22 8.13
N PHE A 98 3.44 0.66 8.03
CA PHE A 98 2.95 0.04 6.79
C PHE A 98 2.87 1.04 5.63
N LEU A 99 2.40 2.26 5.89
CA LEU A 99 2.31 3.33 4.90
C LEU A 99 3.67 3.96 4.62
N ASN A 100 4.53 4.03 5.62
CA ASN A 100 5.92 4.47 5.42
C ASN A 100 6.63 3.55 4.42
N TYR A 101 6.50 2.22 4.54
CA TYR A 101 7.07 1.29 3.55
C TYR A 101 6.55 1.57 2.13
N ILE A 102 5.27 1.88 1.97
CA ILE A 102 4.70 2.26 0.67
C ILE A 102 5.35 3.55 0.16
N GLY A 103 5.57 4.53 1.04
CA GLY A 103 6.29 5.78 0.74
C GLY A 103 7.74 5.55 0.29
N ILE A 104 8.44 4.57 0.86
CA ILE A 104 9.76 4.11 0.36
C ILE A 104 9.63 3.63 -1.09
N GLY A 105 8.55 2.92 -1.42
CA GLY A 105 8.21 2.50 -2.78
C GLY A 105 7.99 3.65 -3.77
N PHE A 106 7.34 4.72 -3.34
CA PHE A 106 7.20 5.92 -4.17
C PHE A 106 8.55 6.58 -4.45
N ALA A 107 9.44 6.65 -3.46
CA ALA A 107 10.80 7.11 -3.67
C ALA A 107 11.57 6.18 -4.62
N MET A 108 11.42 4.86 -4.48
CA MET A 108 12.01 3.85 -5.36
C MET A 108 11.64 4.08 -6.83
N ALA A 109 10.41 4.52 -7.11
CA ALA A 109 9.96 4.82 -8.48
C ALA A 109 10.64 6.05 -9.11
N LYS A 110 11.17 6.97 -8.29
CA LYS A 110 11.86 8.20 -8.74
C LYS A 110 13.39 8.08 -8.69
N LEU A 111 13.94 7.09 -7.98
CA LEU A 111 15.37 6.92 -7.81
C LEU A 111 15.96 5.88 -8.80
N PRO A 112 17.21 6.07 -9.26
CA PRO A 112 17.90 5.08 -10.08
C PRO A 112 18.02 3.72 -9.37
N ARG A 113 17.83 2.63 -10.13
CA ARG A 113 17.89 1.24 -9.62
C ARG A 113 19.13 0.90 -8.76
N PRO A 114 20.35 1.39 -9.05
CA PRO A 114 21.51 1.12 -8.19
C PRO A 114 21.39 1.65 -6.75
N LEU A 115 20.53 2.64 -6.51
CA LEU A 115 20.28 3.20 -5.18
C LEU A 115 19.25 2.38 -4.38
N TRP A 116 18.51 1.47 -5.02
CA TRP A 116 17.42 0.73 -4.37
C TRP A 116 17.87 -0.10 -3.17
N LYS A 117 19.12 -0.58 -3.17
CA LYS A 117 19.74 -1.32 -2.05
C LYS A 117 19.95 -0.48 -0.78
N LYS A 118 19.74 0.84 -0.86
CA LYS A 118 19.95 1.79 0.25
C LYS A 118 18.65 2.42 0.76
N LEU A 119 17.49 2.03 0.21
CA LEU A 119 16.22 2.69 0.53
C LEU A 119 15.66 2.24 1.88
N MET A 120 16.00 1.02 2.31
CA MET A 120 15.63 0.49 3.60
C MET A 120 16.68 0.89 4.65
N PRO A 121 16.30 1.54 5.75
CA PRO A 121 17.21 1.78 6.86
C PRO A 121 17.69 0.45 7.47
N GLN A 122 18.98 0.36 7.81
CA GLN A 122 19.57 -0.88 8.34
C GLN A 122 19.29 -1.05 9.84
N GLU A 123 18.96 0.05 10.51
CA GLU A 123 18.79 0.19 11.96
C GLU A 123 17.34 -0.08 12.42
N LEU A 124 16.50 -0.64 11.54
CA LEU A 124 15.14 -1.07 11.90
C LEU A 124 15.17 -2.53 12.33
N ASP A 125 15.66 -2.76 13.55
CA ASP A 125 15.64 -4.05 14.22
C ASP A 125 14.49 -4.11 15.25
N GLY A 126 13.48 -4.92 14.96
CA GLY A 126 12.33 -5.05 15.86
C GLY A 126 11.11 -5.67 15.21
N ALA A 127 10.39 -6.50 15.96
CA ALA A 127 9.14 -7.10 15.49
C ALA A 127 8.07 -6.03 15.22
N GLU A 128 8.11 -4.90 15.93
CA GLU A 128 7.22 -3.76 15.75
C GLU A 128 7.32 -3.10 14.37
N PHE A 129 8.43 -3.30 13.65
CA PHE A 129 8.64 -2.75 12.32
C PHE A 129 8.12 -3.69 11.23
N TYR A 130 7.60 -4.87 11.61
CA TYR A 130 7.10 -5.88 10.69
C TYR A 130 8.07 -6.12 9.51
N PRO A 131 9.30 -6.61 9.73
CA PRO A 131 10.31 -6.75 8.67
C PRO A 131 9.82 -7.43 7.37
N PRO A 132 8.96 -8.48 7.42
CA PRO A 132 8.39 -9.05 6.21
C PRO A 132 7.56 -8.06 5.37
N MET A 133 7.01 -7.00 5.98
CA MET A 133 6.26 -5.95 5.27
C MET A 133 7.14 -4.94 4.54
N SER A 134 8.47 -5.10 4.55
CA SER A 134 9.35 -4.33 3.65
C SER A 134 8.98 -4.49 2.16
N TRP A 135 8.32 -5.60 1.79
CA TRP A 135 7.75 -5.81 0.45
C TRP A 135 6.65 -4.80 0.07
N LEU A 136 6.07 -4.09 1.05
CA LEU A 136 5.19 -2.95 0.77
C LEU A 136 5.92 -1.80 0.05
N ALA A 137 7.25 -1.74 0.08
CA ALA A 137 8.01 -0.82 -0.76
C ALA A 137 7.92 -1.21 -2.25
N VAL A 138 7.97 -2.50 -2.57
CA VAL A 138 7.79 -2.97 -3.96
C VAL A 138 6.33 -2.83 -4.40
N ASP A 139 5.38 -3.04 -3.50
CA ASP A 139 3.97 -2.70 -3.70
C ASP A 139 3.79 -1.20 -4.01
N GLY A 140 4.33 -0.30 -3.17
CA GLY A 140 4.25 1.14 -3.40
C GLY A 140 4.91 1.56 -4.72
N TYR A 141 6.01 0.92 -5.10
CA TYR A 141 6.62 1.09 -6.42
C TYR A 141 5.65 0.71 -7.56
N GLY A 142 5.00 -0.45 -7.45
CA GLY A 142 3.99 -0.90 -8.43
C GLY A 142 2.79 0.03 -8.51
N PHE A 143 2.34 0.55 -7.37
CA PHE A 143 1.28 1.56 -7.32
C PHE A 143 1.67 2.84 -8.07
N ASP A 144 2.84 3.42 -7.78
CA ASP A 144 3.32 4.64 -8.45
C ASP A 144 3.40 4.44 -9.97
N ARG A 145 3.96 3.30 -10.40
CA ARG A 145 4.05 2.95 -11.83
C ARG A 145 2.68 2.92 -12.51
N ALA A 146 1.69 2.23 -11.93
CA ALA A 146 0.35 2.16 -12.51
C ALA A 146 -0.41 3.50 -12.45
N TYR A 147 -0.28 4.24 -11.36
CA TYR A 147 -0.95 5.53 -11.18
C TYR A 147 -0.43 6.58 -12.19
N PHE A 148 0.89 6.63 -12.37
CA PHE A 148 1.54 7.64 -13.22
C PHE A 148 1.74 7.23 -14.69
N ASP A 149 1.59 5.96 -15.05
CA ASP A 149 1.68 5.48 -16.44
C ASP A 149 0.73 4.28 -16.70
N PRO A 150 -0.60 4.49 -16.64
CA PRO A 150 -1.58 3.42 -16.80
C PRO A 150 -1.52 2.77 -18.19
N ALA A 151 -1.18 3.53 -19.24
CA ALA A 151 -1.05 3.01 -20.60
C ALA A 151 0.01 1.89 -20.67
N ARG A 152 1.14 2.04 -19.96
CA ARG A 152 2.19 1.03 -19.93
C ARG A 152 1.89 -0.14 -18.99
N TRP A 153 1.43 0.16 -17.77
CA TRP A 153 1.37 -0.82 -16.68
C TRP A 153 0.01 -1.49 -16.52
N VAL A 154 -1.07 -0.81 -16.89
CA VAL A 154 -2.44 -1.33 -16.82
C VAL A 154 -2.89 -1.83 -18.18
N ASP A 155 -2.84 -1.00 -19.22
CA ASP A 155 -3.30 -1.41 -20.55
C ASP A 155 -2.29 -2.29 -21.27
N GLY A 156 -1.01 -1.88 -21.26
CA GLY A 156 0.09 -2.63 -21.85
C GLY A 156 0.58 -3.81 -20.99
N GLN A 157 0.17 -3.88 -19.72
CA GLN A 157 0.48 -4.96 -18.77
C GLN A 157 1.95 -5.37 -18.72
N ARG A 158 2.89 -4.46 -19.02
CA ARG A 158 4.30 -4.83 -19.19
C ARG A 158 4.90 -5.30 -17.86
N PRO A 159 5.58 -6.46 -17.82
CA PRO A 159 6.35 -6.86 -16.64
C PRO A 159 7.56 -5.93 -16.47
N ASP A 160 8.00 -5.74 -15.23
CA ASP A 160 9.22 -5.01 -14.93
C ASP A 160 10.45 -5.94 -15.01
N THR A 161 11.63 -5.33 -15.12
CA THR A 161 12.89 -6.04 -14.93
C THR A 161 13.00 -6.50 -13.48
N PRO A 162 13.17 -7.81 -13.21
CA PRO A 162 13.30 -8.33 -11.85
C PRO A 162 14.38 -7.60 -11.04
N TYR A 163 14.13 -7.44 -9.74
CA TYR A 163 15.08 -6.90 -8.78
C TYR A 163 15.09 -7.80 -7.56
N ALA A 164 16.28 -8.19 -7.09
CA ALA A 164 16.45 -9.08 -5.94
C ALA A 164 16.17 -8.35 -4.61
N TRP A 165 14.97 -7.82 -4.45
CA TRP A 165 14.49 -7.26 -3.18
C TRP A 165 14.45 -8.38 -2.15
N ASP A 166 15.09 -8.17 -1.00
CA ASP A 166 15.25 -9.20 0.03
C ASP A 166 15.82 -10.52 -0.50
N GLY A 167 16.64 -10.47 -1.56
CA GLY A 167 17.22 -11.67 -2.19
C GLY A 167 16.30 -12.47 -3.11
N HIS A 168 15.04 -12.04 -3.35
CA HIS A 168 14.05 -12.82 -4.11
C HIS A 168 13.61 -12.12 -5.42
N PRO A 169 14.39 -12.20 -6.52
CA PRO A 169 14.05 -11.56 -7.79
C PRO A 169 12.75 -12.10 -8.42
N ASP A 170 12.47 -13.39 -8.25
CA ASP A 170 11.27 -14.04 -8.84
C ASP A 170 9.97 -13.59 -8.18
N TYR A 171 10.04 -13.06 -6.95
CA TYR A 171 8.87 -12.53 -6.25
C TYR A 171 8.60 -11.06 -6.57
N PHE A 172 9.57 -10.35 -7.17
CA PHE A 172 9.48 -8.91 -7.41
C PHE A 172 8.20 -8.51 -8.15
N GLN A 173 7.89 -9.18 -9.26
CA GLN A 173 6.69 -8.88 -10.05
C GLN A 173 5.39 -9.13 -9.27
N ARG A 174 5.37 -10.10 -8.36
CA ARG A 174 4.19 -10.40 -7.52
C ARG A 174 3.90 -9.28 -6.53
N ALA A 175 4.93 -8.64 -5.99
CA ALA A 175 4.77 -7.45 -5.15
C ALA A 175 4.39 -6.22 -5.97
N VAL A 176 4.96 -6.04 -7.18
CA VAL A 176 4.54 -5.00 -8.12
C VAL A 176 3.04 -5.12 -8.44
N ASP A 177 2.54 -6.33 -8.68
CA ASP A 177 1.14 -6.56 -9.02
C ASP A 177 0.16 -6.27 -7.87
N GLN A 178 0.59 -6.40 -6.60
CA GLN A 178 -0.21 -5.93 -5.47
C GLN A 178 -0.39 -4.40 -5.53
N GLY A 179 0.69 -3.68 -5.84
CA GLY A 179 0.68 -2.24 -6.04
C GLY A 179 -0.22 -1.80 -7.19
N ILE A 180 -0.12 -2.49 -8.32
CA ILE A 180 -1.00 -2.26 -9.48
C ILE A 180 -2.46 -2.51 -9.09
N GLY A 181 -2.74 -3.58 -8.34
CA GLY A 181 -4.08 -3.89 -7.85
C GLY A 181 -4.66 -2.77 -7.00
N ARG A 182 -3.85 -2.20 -6.09
CA ARG A 182 -4.25 -1.01 -5.33
C ARG A 182 -4.51 0.17 -6.26
N ALA A 183 -3.65 0.43 -7.24
CA ALA A 183 -3.81 1.55 -8.16
C ALA A 183 -5.10 1.46 -8.99
N LEU A 184 -5.51 0.25 -9.40
CA LEU A 184 -6.78 0.04 -10.12
C LEU A 184 -7.99 0.57 -9.34
N TRP A 185 -7.97 0.49 -8.00
CA TRP A 185 -9.02 1.06 -7.16
C TRP A 185 -9.17 2.57 -7.37
N PHE A 186 -8.05 3.30 -7.40
CA PHE A 186 -8.03 4.75 -7.58
C PHE A 186 -8.30 5.14 -9.05
N ILE A 187 -7.69 4.44 -10.00
CA ILE A 187 -7.87 4.67 -11.45
C ILE A 187 -9.36 4.57 -11.84
N HIS A 188 -10.08 3.65 -11.22
CA HIS A 188 -11.52 3.45 -11.47
C HIS A 188 -12.42 4.08 -10.41
N GLY A 189 -11.88 4.96 -9.54
CA GLY A 189 -12.69 5.74 -8.59
C GLY A 189 -13.51 4.90 -7.62
N ALA A 190 -12.98 3.77 -7.16
CA ALA A 190 -13.67 2.79 -6.32
C ALA A 190 -14.93 2.15 -6.96
N HIS A 191 -15.11 2.26 -8.28
CA HIS A 191 -16.21 1.65 -9.00
C HIS A 191 -15.96 0.15 -9.21
N VAL A 192 -16.58 -0.69 -8.38
CA VAL A 192 -16.30 -2.14 -8.29
C VAL A 192 -16.35 -2.85 -9.64
N GLU A 193 -17.37 -2.62 -10.46
CA GLU A 193 -17.50 -3.30 -11.76
C GLU A 193 -16.32 -3.01 -12.69
N HIS A 194 -15.85 -1.76 -12.72
CA HIS A 194 -14.73 -1.34 -13.55
C HIS A 194 -13.40 -1.91 -13.03
N VAL A 195 -13.21 -1.93 -11.71
CA VAL A 195 -12.06 -2.57 -11.07
C VAL A 195 -12.03 -4.07 -11.40
N CYS A 196 -13.15 -4.78 -11.24
CA CYS A 196 -13.26 -6.20 -11.56
C CYS A 196 -12.95 -6.49 -13.04
N ALA A 197 -13.51 -5.68 -13.95
CA ALA A 197 -13.23 -5.79 -15.37
C ALA A 197 -11.74 -5.56 -15.69
N ALA A 198 -11.12 -4.57 -15.05
CA ALA A 198 -9.70 -4.28 -15.22
C ALA A 198 -8.81 -5.44 -14.75
N VAL A 199 -9.05 -5.99 -13.54
CA VAL A 199 -8.29 -7.14 -13.03
C VAL A 199 -8.40 -8.36 -13.96
N ARG A 200 -9.59 -8.62 -14.51
CA ARG A 200 -9.80 -9.76 -15.43
C ARG A 200 -9.07 -9.64 -16.77
N ARG A 201 -8.72 -8.44 -17.20
CA ARG A 201 -7.90 -8.23 -18.41
C ARG A 201 -6.47 -8.74 -18.22
N PHE A 202 -5.97 -8.83 -16.98
CA PHE A 202 -4.62 -9.35 -16.73
C PHE A 202 -4.54 -10.86 -16.91
N ALA A 203 -3.34 -11.34 -17.22
CA ALA A 203 -3.04 -12.78 -17.25
C ALA A 203 -3.39 -13.45 -15.91
N SER A 204 -3.92 -14.68 -15.97
CA SER A 204 -4.49 -15.39 -14.82
C SER A 204 -3.56 -15.50 -13.61
N GLU A 205 -2.26 -15.67 -13.86
CA GLU A 205 -1.19 -15.82 -12.89
C GLU A 205 -0.88 -14.54 -12.10
N ARG A 206 -1.27 -13.36 -12.63
CA ARG A 206 -1.09 -12.05 -11.99
C ARG A 206 -2.28 -11.64 -11.13
N ARG A 207 -3.47 -12.17 -11.46
CA ARG A 207 -4.74 -11.85 -10.78
C ARG A 207 -4.73 -12.07 -9.27
N PRO A 208 -4.10 -13.12 -8.71
CA PRO A 208 -4.09 -13.32 -7.26
C PRO A 208 -3.45 -12.16 -6.49
N ASP A 209 -2.39 -11.57 -7.03
CA ASP A 209 -1.69 -10.45 -6.41
C ASP A 209 -2.43 -9.12 -6.65
N LEU A 210 -3.00 -8.92 -7.84
CA LEU A 210 -3.89 -7.79 -8.14
C LEU A 210 -5.11 -7.75 -7.20
N TRP A 211 -5.79 -8.89 -7.00
CA TRP A 211 -6.95 -8.98 -6.11
C TRP A 211 -6.59 -8.70 -4.64
N ALA A 212 -5.40 -9.10 -4.20
CA ALA A 212 -4.91 -8.75 -2.87
C ALA A 212 -4.71 -7.23 -2.74
N GLY A 213 -4.12 -6.59 -3.75
CA GLY A 213 -4.01 -5.14 -3.81
C GLY A 213 -5.37 -4.42 -3.79
N VAL A 214 -6.34 -4.89 -4.58
CA VAL A 214 -7.69 -4.34 -4.61
C VAL A 214 -8.38 -4.45 -3.25
N GLY A 215 -8.30 -5.62 -2.59
CA GLY A 215 -8.88 -5.81 -1.25
C GLY A 215 -8.26 -4.91 -0.18
N LEU A 216 -6.95 -4.67 -0.27
CA LEU A 216 -6.24 -3.73 0.59
C LEU A 216 -6.74 -2.30 0.37
N ALA A 217 -6.75 -1.82 -0.88
CA ALA A 217 -7.20 -0.46 -1.21
C ALA A 217 -8.67 -0.23 -0.83
N ALA A 218 -9.57 -1.16 -1.17
CA ALA A 218 -10.98 -1.09 -0.84
C ALA A 218 -11.23 -0.97 0.68
N THR A 219 -10.38 -1.61 1.50
CA THR A 219 -10.53 -1.60 2.96
C THR A 219 -9.85 -0.40 3.62
N PHE A 220 -8.68 -0.01 3.13
CA PHE A 220 -7.90 1.08 3.73
C PHE A 220 -8.41 2.47 3.30
N ALA A 221 -8.67 2.64 1.99
CA ALA A 221 -9.11 3.88 1.37
C ALA A 221 -10.64 4.03 1.33
N GLY A 222 -11.38 2.93 1.32
CA GLY A 222 -12.85 2.95 1.32
C GLY A 222 -13.43 3.47 -0.01
N CYS A 223 -14.47 4.30 0.10
CA CYS A 223 -15.22 4.90 -1.01
C CYS A 223 -16.12 3.92 -1.80
N SER A 224 -16.54 2.82 -1.18
CA SER A 224 -17.58 1.92 -1.68
C SER A 224 -18.53 1.49 -0.56
N THR A 225 -19.73 1.08 -0.95
CA THR A 225 -20.77 0.55 -0.05
C THR A 225 -20.55 -0.92 0.27
N ALA A 226 -21.16 -1.41 1.35
CA ALA A 226 -21.13 -2.84 1.71
C ALA A 226 -21.66 -3.76 0.58
N ALA A 227 -22.69 -3.31 -0.16
CA ALA A 227 -23.27 -4.06 -1.28
C ALA A 227 -22.29 -4.18 -2.45
N GLU A 228 -21.63 -3.08 -2.82
CA GLU A 228 -20.58 -3.09 -3.85
C GLU A 228 -19.41 -3.99 -3.44
N LEU A 229 -19.01 -3.97 -2.16
CA LEU A 229 -17.94 -4.84 -1.65
C LEU A 229 -18.34 -6.32 -1.61
N ALA A 230 -19.62 -6.63 -1.38
CA ALA A 230 -20.13 -7.99 -1.55
C ALA A 230 -20.05 -8.44 -3.02
N THR A 231 -20.37 -7.55 -3.97
CA THR A 231 -20.16 -7.80 -5.40
C THR A 231 -18.68 -8.02 -5.71
N LEU A 232 -17.78 -7.18 -5.19
CA LEU A 232 -16.33 -7.34 -5.37
C LEU A 232 -15.85 -8.73 -4.93
N ARG A 233 -16.32 -9.19 -3.77
CA ARG A 233 -16.01 -10.52 -3.23
C ARG A 233 -16.57 -11.64 -4.12
N ALA A 234 -17.78 -11.49 -4.65
CA ALA A 234 -18.38 -12.48 -5.55
C ALA A 234 -17.62 -12.55 -6.89
N GLU A 235 -17.30 -11.39 -7.47
CA GLU A 235 -16.60 -11.25 -8.76
C GLU A 235 -15.18 -11.83 -8.73
N ALA A 236 -14.52 -11.83 -7.56
CA ALA A 236 -13.22 -12.46 -7.35
C ALA A 236 -13.27 -14.00 -7.37
N GLY A 237 -14.45 -14.61 -7.20
CA GLY A 237 -14.66 -16.06 -7.34
C GLY A 237 -13.74 -16.90 -6.45
N GLU A 238 -12.95 -17.80 -7.06
CA GLU A 238 -11.96 -18.63 -6.37
C GLU A 238 -10.82 -17.82 -5.74
N LEU A 239 -10.57 -16.61 -6.24
CA LEU A 239 -9.53 -15.70 -5.76
C LEU A 239 -10.02 -14.79 -4.62
N ARG A 240 -11.25 -14.95 -4.12
CA ARG A 240 -11.79 -14.16 -2.99
C ARG A 240 -10.91 -14.20 -1.74
N GLY A 241 -10.18 -15.30 -1.51
CA GLY A 241 -9.23 -15.41 -0.40
C GLY A 241 -8.06 -14.42 -0.50
N HIS A 242 -7.70 -13.99 -1.71
CA HIS A 242 -6.70 -12.94 -1.91
C HIS A 242 -7.26 -11.55 -1.58
N VAL A 243 -8.50 -11.26 -1.98
CA VAL A 243 -9.19 -10.01 -1.60
C VAL A 243 -9.31 -9.90 -0.08
N ALA A 244 -9.76 -10.97 0.58
CA ALA A 244 -9.88 -11.02 2.04
C ALA A 244 -8.53 -10.86 2.75
N GLN A 245 -7.47 -11.49 2.24
CA GLN A 245 -6.10 -11.31 2.76
C GLN A 245 -5.64 -9.84 2.68
N GLY A 246 -5.85 -9.17 1.55
CA GLY A 246 -5.51 -7.75 1.41
C GLY A 246 -6.28 -6.87 2.41
N SER A 247 -7.57 -7.19 2.60
CA SER A 247 -8.43 -6.53 3.59
C SER A 247 -7.92 -6.69 5.03
N VAL A 248 -7.43 -7.89 5.40
CA VAL A 248 -6.82 -8.14 6.71
C VAL A 248 -5.60 -7.26 6.94
N PHE A 249 -4.70 -7.12 5.96
CA PHE A 249 -3.51 -6.27 6.13
C PHE A 249 -3.86 -4.77 6.19
N ALA A 250 -4.87 -4.32 5.45
CA ALA A 250 -5.40 -2.97 5.58
C ALA A 250 -5.95 -2.71 7.00
N ALA A 251 -6.75 -3.63 7.53
CA ALA A 251 -7.28 -3.55 8.89
C ALA A 251 -6.17 -3.59 9.94
N LYS A 252 -5.14 -4.44 9.74
CA LYS A 252 -3.95 -4.47 10.59
C LYS A 252 -3.25 -3.11 10.65
N ALA A 253 -3.05 -2.47 9.49
CA ALA A 253 -2.43 -1.15 9.43
C ALA A 253 -3.25 -0.07 10.15
N ARG A 254 -4.58 -0.06 9.95
CA ARG A 254 -5.50 0.86 10.65
C ARG A 254 -5.49 0.63 12.17
N HIS A 255 -5.59 -0.62 12.60
CA HIS A 255 -5.50 -1.01 14.01
C HIS A 255 -4.17 -0.56 14.64
N PHE A 256 -3.04 -0.82 13.97
CA PHE A 256 -1.71 -0.44 14.47
C PHE A 256 -1.54 1.08 14.61
N SER A 257 -2.15 1.86 13.71
CA SER A 257 -2.16 3.33 13.81
C SER A 257 -3.14 3.89 14.85
N ALA A 258 -3.91 3.03 15.53
CA ALA A 258 -4.99 3.39 16.45
C ALA A 258 -6.08 4.30 15.84
N THR A 259 -6.20 4.31 14.51
CA THR A 259 -7.22 5.06 13.77
C THR A 259 -7.96 4.11 12.85
N VAL A 260 -9.20 3.77 13.20
CA VAL A 260 -10.02 2.79 12.49
C VAL A 260 -11.33 3.44 12.04
N PRO A 261 -11.39 3.98 10.81
CA PRO A 261 -12.61 4.54 10.23
C PRO A 261 -13.71 3.48 10.07
N GLU A 262 -14.96 3.93 10.03
CA GLU A 262 -16.12 3.03 9.89
C GLU A 262 -16.12 2.29 8.54
N HIS A 263 -15.65 2.93 7.46
CA HIS A 263 -15.54 2.25 6.16
C HIS A 263 -14.57 1.07 6.20
N THR A 264 -13.51 1.13 7.01
CA THR A 264 -12.59 0.00 7.20
C THR A 264 -13.29 -1.17 7.88
N ARG A 265 -14.11 -0.92 8.92
CA ARG A 265 -14.88 -1.97 9.60
C ARG A 265 -15.88 -2.61 8.65
N THR A 266 -16.64 -1.79 7.94
CA THR A 266 -17.62 -2.23 6.94
C THR A 266 -16.96 -3.06 5.84
N ALA A 267 -15.84 -2.59 5.29
CA ALA A 267 -15.16 -3.28 4.20
C ALA A 267 -14.55 -4.61 4.63
N LEU A 268 -13.89 -4.64 5.80
CA LEU A 268 -13.33 -5.88 6.34
C LEU A 268 -14.42 -6.92 6.58
N HIS A 269 -15.56 -6.50 7.14
CA HIS A 269 -16.67 -7.41 7.35
C HIS A 269 -17.24 -7.97 6.03
N ALA A 270 -17.45 -7.11 5.02
CA ALA A 270 -17.94 -7.54 3.72
C ALA A 270 -16.98 -8.52 2.99
N LEU A 271 -15.68 -8.23 3.04
CA LEU A 271 -14.66 -8.94 2.26
C LEU A 271 -14.10 -10.18 2.98
N ALA A 272 -13.93 -10.13 4.29
CA ALA A 272 -13.28 -11.17 5.10
C ALA A 272 -14.18 -11.77 6.19
N GLY A 273 -15.31 -11.14 6.53
CA GLY A 273 -16.26 -11.68 7.51
C GLY A 273 -15.82 -11.59 8.97
N ILE A 274 -14.78 -10.83 9.30
CA ILE A 274 -14.20 -10.73 10.65
C ILE A 274 -14.12 -9.27 11.13
N THR A 275 -13.87 -9.09 12.43
CA THR A 275 -13.67 -7.76 13.03
C THR A 275 -12.22 -7.28 12.84
N VAL A 276 -11.99 -5.97 13.04
CA VAL A 276 -10.65 -5.37 12.91
C VAL A 276 -9.68 -5.94 13.93
N GLU A 277 -10.16 -6.19 15.15
CA GLU A 277 -9.38 -6.75 16.25
C GLU A 277 -9.00 -8.21 15.95
N ALA A 278 -9.94 -9.00 15.39
CA ALA A 278 -9.66 -10.37 14.95
C ALA A 278 -8.68 -10.40 13.76
N ALA A 279 -8.81 -9.47 12.80
CA ALA A 279 -7.86 -9.34 11.70
C ALA A 279 -6.45 -8.95 12.18
N ALA A 280 -6.38 -8.06 13.17
CA ALA A 280 -5.11 -7.63 13.74
C ALA A 280 -4.38 -8.77 14.47
N ALA A 281 -5.13 -9.56 15.26
CA ALA A 281 -4.62 -10.76 15.93
C ALA A 281 -4.20 -11.84 14.93
N LEU A 282 -5.06 -12.13 13.94
CA LEU A 282 -4.76 -13.08 12.87
C LEU A 282 -3.47 -12.73 12.13
N ALA A 283 -3.27 -11.45 11.82
CA ALA A 283 -2.04 -11.01 11.16
C ALA A 283 -0.81 -11.24 12.06
N ASP A 284 -0.88 -10.97 13.36
CA ASP A 284 0.24 -11.22 14.28
C ASP A 284 0.51 -12.72 14.47
N ASP A 285 -0.54 -13.52 14.69
CA ASP A 285 -0.44 -14.97 14.94
C ASP A 285 0.09 -15.72 13.71
N ALA A 286 -0.18 -15.20 12.51
CA ALA A 286 0.30 -15.77 11.25
C ALA A 286 1.70 -15.28 10.85
N ALA A 287 2.33 -14.38 11.61
CA ALA A 287 3.64 -13.84 11.27
C ALA A 287 4.71 -14.95 11.32
N PRO A 288 5.52 -15.11 10.26
CA PRO A 288 6.56 -16.13 10.22
C PRO A 288 7.70 -15.80 11.18
N ALA A 289 8.39 -16.84 11.66
CA ALA A 289 9.66 -16.64 12.34
C ALA A 289 10.68 -15.94 11.41
N PRO A 290 11.59 -15.11 11.95
CA PRO A 290 12.57 -14.35 11.15
C PRO A 290 13.49 -15.23 10.28
N ASP A 291 13.63 -16.51 10.63
CA ASP A 291 14.70 -17.39 10.13
C ASP A 291 14.23 -18.28 8.96
N GLY A 292 13.49 -17.71 8.01
CA GLY A 292 12.98 -18.43 6.84
C GLY A 292 14.08 -18.77 5.83
N ALA A 293 14.90 -19.80 6.09
CA ALA A 293 15.82 -20.37 5.12
C ALA A 293 15.04 -21.13 4.02
N GLY A 294 14.57 -20.42 2.99
CA GLY A 294 13.83 -21.03 1.89
C GLY A 294 13.77 -20.16 0.63
N GLY A 295 13.42 -20.75 -0.51
CA GLY A 295 13.29 -20.02 -1.79
C GLY A 295 12.09 -19.09 -1.90
N VAL A 296 11.26 -18.97 -0.85
CA VAL A 296 10.04 -18.17 -0.82
C VAL A 296 10.20 -17.06 0.24
N PRO A 297 9.92 -15.78 -0.08
CA PRO A 297 10.03 -14.70 0.89
C PRO A 297 9.13 -14.92 2.11
N THR A 298 9.59 -14.48 3.29
CA THR A 298 8.81 -14.49 4.54
C THR A 298 7.47 -13.78 4.38
N TYR A 299 7.42 -12.70 3.60
CA TYR A 299 6.16 -12.02 3.26
C TYR A 299 5.14 -12.93 2.58
N GLU A 300 5.55 -13.75 1.62
CA GLU A 300 4.63 -14.68 0.95
C GLU A 300 4.18 -15.81 1.87
N ILE A 301 5.06 -16.29 2.75
CA ILE A 301 4.72 -17.26 3.79
C ILE A 301 3.63 -16.68 4.69
N TRP A 302 3.83 -15.44 5.17
CA TRP A 302 2.86 -14.73 6.00
C TRP A 302 1.51 -14.56 5.29
N ARG A 303 1.52 -14.07 4.05
CA ARG A 303 0.34 -13.96 3.20
C ARG A 303 -0.40 -15.30 3.15
N ARG A 304 0.27 -16.38 2.77
CA ARG A 304 -0.33 -17.72 2.68
C ARG A 304 -0.93 -18.18 4.00
N ALA A 305 -0.25 -17.95 5.12
CA ALA A 305 -0.74 -18.31 6.45
C ALA A 305 -2.04 -17.57 6.79
N VAL A 306 -2.09 -16.24 6.62
CA VAL A 306 -3.31 -15.43 6.83
C VAL A 306 -4.46 -15.95 5.98
N ARG A 307 -4.21 -16.21 4.68
CA ARG A 307 -5.25 -16.69 3.76
C ARG A 307 -5.74 -18.10 4.12
N GLY A 308 -4.83 -18.98 4.56
CA GLY A 308 -5.18 -20.33 4.99
C GLY A 308 -6.11 -20.33 6.21
N GLN A 309 -5.81 -19.50 7.21
CA GLN A 309 -6.62 -19.43 8.43
C GLN A 309 -7.99 -18.76 8.21
N LEU A 310 -8.09 -17.77 7.30
CA LEU A 310 -9.38 -17.18 6.91
C LEU A 310 -10.35 -18.21 6.32
N LEU A 311 -9.84 -19.21 5.59
CA LEU A 311 -10.67 -20.27 5.01
C LEU A 311 -11.16 -21.27 6.07
N VAL A 312 -10.37 -21.51 7.11
CA VAL A 312 -10.76 -22.39 8.23
C VAL A 312 -11.88 -21.76 9.06
N ASN A 313 -11.83 -20.44 9.30
CA ASN A 313 -12.84 -19.73 10.09
C ASN A 313 -14.14 -19.42 9.32
N ALA A 314 -14.19 -19.74 8.02
CA ALA A 314 -15.38 -19.56 7.18
C ALA A 314 -16.22 -20.84 7.03
N LEU A 315 -15.78 -21.96 7.63
CA LEU A 315 -16.46 -23.26 7.72
C LEU A 315 -17.03 -23.44 9.13
#